data_AF-A0A8D0Y4G5-F1
#
_entry.id   AF-A0A8D0Y4G5-F1
#
_cell.length_a   1.000
_cell.length_b   1.000
_cell.length_c   1.000
_cell.angle_alpha   90.00
_cell.angle_beta   90.00
_cell.angle_gamma   90.00
#
_symmetry.space_group_name_H-M   'P 1'
#
loop_
_entity.id
_entity.type
_entity.pdbx_description
1 polymer ?
#
loop_
_entity_poly.entity_id
_entity_poly.type
_entity_poly.pdbx_seq_one_letter_code
_entity_poly.pdbx_strand_id
1 'polypeptide(L)'
;LTHCWVAQEVANNCEHPPDYWTIHGLWPDKSGECNRSWPFNPDEIKGLLPDMRLYWPDVLHSSPNHSVHFWRHEWEKHGTCAAQLDALNSQRKYFGKTLDLYKELALNSTLQKLGIKPSISYYQGEKVQTLGQIELCLTRDLQLQDCPEPGEPAPQRREAGPGGTPILGLEICEDGPVFYPPPKETNH
;
A
#
# COMPACT_ATOMS: atom_id res chain seq x y z
N LEU A 1 14.75 -6.64 -1.53
CA LEU A 1 13.99 -7.28 -0.43
C LEU A 1 12.51 -6.86 -0.46
N THR A 2 11.60 -7.83 -0.33
CA THR A 2 10.18 -7.55 -0.10
C THR A 2 9.98 -7.27 1.38
N HIS A 3 9.73 -6.02 1.78
CA HIS A 3 9.44 -5.72 3.18
C HIS A 3 8.00 -6.15 3.47
N CYS A 4 7.88 -7.22 4.25
CA CYS A 4 6.67 -7.62 4.96
C CYS A 4 6.54 -6.69 6.17
N TRP A 5 5.40 -6.02 6.34
CA TRP A 5 5.15 -5.23 7.53
C TRP A 5 4.03 -5.81 8.38
N VAL A 6 4.23 -5.80 9.70
CA VAL A 6 3.37 -6.47 10.70
C VAL A 6 2.30 -5.53 11.23
N ALA A 7 1.01 -5.84 11.11
CA ALA A 7 -0.03 -5.07 11.81
C ALA A 7 -0.10 -5.47 13.29
N GLN A 8 0.27 -4.57 14.20
CA GLN A 8 -0.11 -4.68 15.60
C GLN A 8 -1.62 -4.38 15.72
N GLU A 9 -2.42 -5.41 16.03
CA GLU A 9 -3.90 -5.42 16.06
C GLU A 9 -4.55 -4.03 15.93
N VAL A 10 -4.79 -3.62 14.69
CA VAL A 10 -5.55 -2.40 14.43
C VAL A 10 -7.02 -2.80 14.47
N ALA A 11 -7.64 -2.55 15.62
CA ALA A 11 -9.06 -2.75 15.86
C ALA A 11 -9.91 -1.74 15.05
N ASN A 12 -9.84 -1.78 13.72
CA ASN A 12 -10.73 -1.02 12.86
C ASN A 12 -11.78 -1.95 12.25
N ASN A 13 -13.03 -1.52 12.36
CA ASN A 13 -14.23 -2.30 12.03
C ASN A 13 -14.49 -2.24 10.52
N CYS A 14 -13.57 -2.77 9.72
CA CYS A 14 -13.84 -3.08 8.32
C CYS A 14 -14.87 -4.21 8.29
N GLU A 15 -16.11 -3.85 7.98
CA GLU A 15 -17.25 -4.76 8.05
C GLU A 15 -17.07 -5.95 7.11
N HIS A 16 -16.36 -5.75 6.00
CA HIS A 16 -16.03 -6.77 5.00
C HIS A 16 -14.67 -6.47 4.35
N PRO A 17 -13.54 -6.87 4.97
CA PRO A 17 -12.23 -6.67 4.35
C PRO A 17 -12.13 -7.49 3.04
N PRO A 18 -11.54 -6.94 1.97
CA PRO A 18 -11.26 -7.72 0.77
C PRO A 18 -10.45 -8.98 1.08
N ASP A 19 -10.73 -10.07 0.35
CA ASP A 19 -10.00 -11.33 0.46
C ASP A 19 -8.73 -11.39 -0.41
N TYR A 20 -8.30 -10.22 -0.89
CA TYR A 20 -7.12 -10.02 -1.73
C TYR A 20 -6.34 -8.80 -1.26
N TRP A 21 -5.05 -8.79 -1.56
CA TRP A 21 -4.15 -7.65 -1.37
C TRP A 21 -4.62 -6.46 -2.19
N THR A 22 -4.77 -5.30 -1.57
CA THR A 22 -5.12 -4.03 -2.23
C THR A 22 -3.92 -3.10 -2.29
N ILE A 23 -4.01 -2.06 -3.12
CA ILE A 23 -3.02 -0.99 -3.21
C ILE A 23 -3.11 -0.13 -1.94
N HIS A 24 -1.97 0.09 -1.29
CA HIS A 24 -1.82 1.17 -0.31
C HIS A 24 -1.42 2.47 -1.02
N GLY A 25 -0.30 2.45 -1.75
CA GLY A 25 0.11 3.58 -2.57
C GLY A 25 1.34 3.32 -3.43
N LEU A 26 1.72 4.35 -4.21
CA LEU A 26 2.94 4.40 -5.01
C LEU A 26 3.78 5.57 -4.53
N TRP A 27 4.83 5.29 -3.76
CA TRP A 27 5.55 6.32 -3.03
C TRP A 27 6.95 6.53 -3.60
N PRO A 28 7.31 7.76 -4.00
CA PRO A 28 8.69 8.11 -4.28
C PRO A 28 9.53 8.10 -2.98
N ASP A 29 10.82 7.73 -3.09
CA ASP A 29 11.78 7.78 -1.96
C ASP A 29 11.78 9.14 -1.26
N LYS A 30 11.67 10.21 -2.04
CA LYS A 30 11.42 11.56 -1.54
C LYS A 30 9.92 11.78 -1.43
N SER A 31 9.39 11.52 -0.24
CA SER A 31 7.98 11.74 0.10
C SER A 31 7.76 13.07 0.83
N GLY A 32 6.56 13.64 0.68
CA GLY A 32 6.16 14.92 1.27
C GLY A 32 5.19 15.69 0.39
N GLU A 33 4.63 16.80 0.88
CA GLU A 33 3.73 17.64 0.09
C GLU A 33 4.51 18.49 -0.93
N CYS A 34 5.08 17.86 -1.96
CA CYS A 34 5.95 18.51 -2.95
C CYS A 34 5.28 19.65 -3.70
N ASN A 35 3.95 19.64 -3.84
CA ASN A 35 3.21 20.74 -4.45
C ASN A 35 1.85 20.98 -3.78
N ARG A 36 1.84 21.83 -2.75
CA ARG A 36 0.62 22.26 -2.04
C ARG A 36 -0.36 23.07 -2.89
N SER A 37 0.06 23.59 -4.04
CA SER A 37 -0.80 24.34 -4.96
C SER A 37 -1.52 23.43 -5.96
N TRP A 38 -1.33 22.11 -5.88
CA TRP A 38 -1.92 21.14 -6.79
C TRP A 38 -2.83 20.14 -6.05
N PRO A 39 -4.01 20.60 -5.58
CA PRO A 39 -4.90 19.78 -4.77
C PRO A 39 -5.47 18.60 -5.56
N PHE A 40 -5.90 17.57 -4.85
CA PHE A 40 -6.62 16.46 -5.46
C PHE A 40 -7.94 16.93 -6.10
N ASN A 41 -8.18 16.48 -7.33
CA ASN A 41 -9.39 16.75 -8.09
C ASN A 41 -10.02 15.42 -8.53
N PRO A 42 -11.12 14.97 -7.91
CA PRO A 42 -11.76 13.70 -8.26
C PRO A 42 -12.27 13.64 -9.71
N ASP A 43 -12.49 14.80 -10.34
CA ASP A 43 -12.95 14.86 -11.73
C ASP A 43 -11.89 14.35 -12.72
N GLU A 44 -10.60 14.52 -12.41
CA GLU A 44 -9.47 14.04 -13.22
C GLU A 44 -9.42 12.51 -13.30
N ILE A 45 -9.97 11.83 -12.29
CA ILE A 45 -9.90 10.37 -12.15
C ILE A 45 -11.26 9.68 -12.33
N LYS A 46 -12.31 10.38 -12.77
CA LYS A 46 -13.67 9.83 -12.96
C LYS A 46 -13.68 8.50 -13.70
N GLY A 47 -12.89 8.40 -14.77
CA GLY A 47 -12.78 7.19 -15.58
C GLY A 47 -12.07 6.01 -14.90
N LEU A 48 -11.40 6.24 -13.77
CA LEU A 48 -10.67 5.23 -13.00
C LEU A 48 -11.45 4.77 -11.76
N LEU A 49 -12.54 5.46 -11.39
CA LEU A 49 -13.26 5.20 -10.13
C LEU A 49 -13.71 3.73 -9.92
N PRO A 50 -14.14 2.97 -10.95
CA PRO A 50 -14.44 1.55 -10.75
C PRO A 50 -13.23 0.75 -10.26
N ASP A 51 -12.08 0.94 -10.90
CA ASP A 51 -10.83 0.27 -10.54
C ASP A 51 -10.27 0.77 -9.21
N MET A 52 -10.38 2.08 -8.94
CA MET A 52 -9.95 2.68 -7.67
C MET A 52 -10.73 2.09 -6.48
N ARG A 53 -12.04 1.89 -6.61
CA ARG A 53 -12.87 1.29 -5.56
C ARG A 53 -12.54 -0.18 -5.32
N LEU A 54 -12.15 -0.90 -6.38
CA LEU A 54 -11.88 -2.32 -6.31
C LEU A 54 -10.46 -2.61 -5.81
N TYR A 55 -9.46 -1.93 -6.38
CA TYR A 55 -8.05 -2.25 -6.15
C TYR A 55 -7.35 -1.30 -5.19
N TRP A 56 -7.90 -0.11 -4.96
CA TRP A 56 -7.32 0.89 -4.06
C TRP A 56 -8.32 1.42 -3.01
N PRO A 57 -9.11 0.56 -2.34
CA PRO A 57 -10.00 1.01 -1.27
C PRO A 57 -9.19 1.50 -0.05
N ASP A 58 -9.83 2.33 0.78
CA ASP A 58 -9.33 2.58 2.13
C ASP A 58 -9.82 1.45 3.04
N VAL A 59 -8.90 0.59 3.45
CA VAL A 59 -9.16 -0.55 4.34
C VAL A 59 -8.72 -0.28 5.79
N LEU A 60 -8.29 0.95 6.07
CA LEU A 60 -7.79 1.36 7.38
C LEU A 60 -8.84 2.16 8.14
N HIS A 61 -9.72 2.91 7.47
CA HIS A 61 -10.71 3.76 8.12
C HIS A 61 -12.16 3.38 7.77
N SER A 62 -13.02 3.41 8.78
CA SER A 62 -14.45 3.10 8.65
C SER A 62 -15.27 4.39 8.78
N SER A 63 -15.34 5.20 7.73
CA SER A 63 -16.18 6.42 7.69
C SER A 63 -16.79 6.66 6.31
N PRO A 64 -17.93 7.35 6.16
CA PRO A 64 -18.46 7.67 4.83
C PRO A 64 -17.43 8.43 3.98
N ASN A 65 -17.29 8.08 2.70
CA ASN A 65 -16.32 8.67 1.75
C ASN A 65 -14.82 8.50 2.11
N HIS A 66 -14.48 7.61 3.05
CA HIS A 66 -13.10 7.29 3.46
C HIS A 66 -12.14 7.10 2.28
N SER A 67 -12.53 6.35 1.24
CA SER A 67 -11.64 6.11 0.08
C SER A 67 -11.28 7.38 -0.69
N VAL A 68 -12.20 8.36 -0.82
CA VAL A 68 -11.91 9.62 -1.52
C VAL A 68 -10.93 10.48 -0.70
N HIS A 69 -11.08 10.47 0.63
CA HIS A 69 -10.13 11.14 1.52
C HIS A 69 -8.75 10.48 1.47
N PHE A 70 -8.72 9.15 1.39
CA PHE A 70 -7.49 8.40 1.24
C PHE A 70 -6.80 8.68 -0.09
N TRP A 71 -7.49 8.66 -1.23
CA TRP A 71 -6.89 9.02 -2.52
C TRP A 71 -6.38 10.47 -2.54
N ARG A 72 -7.10 11.39 -1.88
CA ARG A 72 -6.60 12.75 -1.68
C ARG A 72 -5.27 12.76 -0.93
N HIS A 73 -5.17 12.03 0.19
CA HIS A 73 -3.94 11.92 0.96
C HIS A 73 -2.78 11.38 0.10
N GLU A 74 -3.02 10.28 -0.62
CA GLU A 74 -2.03 9.66 -1.49
C GLU A 74 -1.56 10.60 -2.59
N TRP A 75 -2.48 11.36 -3.21
CA TRP A 75 -2.10 12.36 -4.20
C TRP A 75 -1.26 13.50 -3.60
N GLU A 76 -1.77 14.15 -2.55
CA GLU A 76 -1.18 15.38 -2.03
C GLU A 76 0.21 15.12 -1.39
N LYS A 77 0.36 13.99 -0.70
CA LYS A 77 1.60 13.61 0.01
C LYS A 77 2.60 12.83 -0.84
N HIS A 78 2.16 12.12 -1.87
CA HIS A 78 3.04 11.23 -2.65
C HIS A 78 2.96 11.51 -4.16
N GLY A 79 1.75 11.58 -4.71
CA GLY A 79 1.51 11.82 -6.14
C GLY A 79 2.11 13.12 -6.65
N THR A 80 2.06 14.21 -5.87
CA THR A 80 2.66 15.49 -6.26
C THR A 80 4.19 15.43 -6.39
N CYS A 81 4.86 14.57 -5.62
CA CYS A 81 6.29 14.31 -5.78
C CYS A 81 6.55 13.39 -6.98
N ALA A 82 5.72 12.36 -7.15
CA ALA A 82 5.83 11.38 -8.24
C ALA A 82 5.66 12.04 -9.62
N ALA A 83 4.88 13.12 -9.68
CA ALA A 83 4.61 13.90 -10.89
C ALA A 83 5.85 14.57 -11.52
N GLN A 84 7.03 14.49 -10.90
CA GLN A 84 8.31 14.81 -11.54
C GLN A 84 8.66 13.85 -12.68
N LEU A 85 8.05 12.65 -12.72
CA LEU A 85 8.19 11.69 -13.82
C LEU A 85 7.07 11.92 -14.84
N ASP A 86 7.42 11.99 -16.13
CA ASP A 86 6.45 12.21 -17.21
C ASP A 86 5.35 11.13 -17.29
N ALA A 87 5.69 9.90 -16.88
CA ALA A 87 4.76 8.79 -16.78
C ALA A 87 3.68 9.00 -15.70
N LEU A 88 3.92 9.88 -14.72
CA LEU A 88 3.06 10.12 -13.54
C LEU A 88 2.64 11.60 -13.39
N ASN A 89 2.95 12.46 -14.36
CA ASN A 89 2.83 13.93 -14.26
C ASN A 89 1.39 14.50 -14.31
N SER A 90 0.39 13.74 -13.88
CA SER A 90 -0.98 14.19 -13.64
C SER A 90 -1.67 13.21 -12.69
N GLN A 91 -2.79 13.63 -12.05
CA GLN A 91 -3.58 12.75 -11.18
C GLN A 91 -4.01 11.48 -11.93
N ARG A 92 -4.57 11.64 -13.12
CA ARG A 92 -4.99 10.51 -13.95
C ARG A 92 -3.85 9.55 -14.28
N LYS A 93 -2.67 10.07 -14.60
CA LYS A 93 -1.49 9.24 -14.88
C LYS A 93 -0.97 8.53 -13.63
N TYR A 94 -0.86 9.23 -12.50
CA TYR A 94 -0.40 8.66 -11.24
C TYR A 94 -1.29 7.50 -10.78
N PHE A 95 -2.60 7.73 -10.69
CA PHE A 95 -3.55 6.70 -10.27
C PHE A 95 -3.67 5.60 -11.32
N GLY A 96 -3.79 5.95 -12.60
CA GLY A 96 -3.92 4.99 -13.70
C GLY A 96 -2.72 4.07 -13.80
N LYS A 97 -1.50 4.61 -13.80
CA LYS A 97 -0.28 3.80 -13.89
C LYS A 97 -0.07 2.93 -12.66
N THR A 98 -0.46 3.38 -11.46
CA THR A 98 -0.41 2.54 -10.26
C THR A 98 -1.38 1.36 -10.35
N LEU A 99 -2.60 1.59 -10.87
CA LEU A 99 -3.56 0.51 -11.13
C LEU A 99 -3.03 -0.49 -12.16
N ASP A 100 -2.39 0.00 -13.24
CA ASP A 100 -1.77 -0.86 -14.26
C ASP A 100 -0.65 -1.70 -13.66
N LEU A 101 0.26 -1.09 -12.89
CA LEU A 101 1.35 -1.78 -12.19
C LEU A 101 0.81 -2.86 -11.25
N TYR A 102 -0.21 -2.56 -10.46
CA TYR A 102 -0.83 -3.55 -9.56
C TYR A 102 -1.39 -4.77 -10.32
N LYS A 103 -2.05 -4.54 -11.46
CA LYS A 103 -2.57 -5.62 -12.31
C LYS A 103 -1.45 -6.42 -12.98
N GLU A 104 -0.41 -5.75 -13.47
CA GLU A 104 0.77 -6.36 -14.11
C GLU A 104 1.57 -7.24 -13.13
N LEU A 105 1.76 -6.76 -11.89
CA LEU A 105 2.46 -7.51 -10.83
C LEU A 105 1.69 -8.76 -10.39
N ALA A 106 0.36 -8.71 -10.48
CA ALA A 106 -0.54 -9.83 -10.24
C ALA A 106 -0.27 -10.58 -8.91
N LEU A 107 0.13 -9.84 -7.85
CA LEU A 107 0.62 -10.38 -6.57
C LEU A 107 -0.30 -11.44 -5.99
N ASN A 108 -1.61 -11.17 -5.97
CA ASN A 108 -2.63 -12.13 -5.49
C ASN A 108 -2.54 -13.48 -6.19
N SER A 109 -2.44 -13.48 -7.52
CA SER A 109 -2.33 -14.71 -8.32
C SER A 109 -0.99 -15.41 -8.12
N THR A 110 0.09 -14.64 -7.94
CA THR A 110 1.44 -15.16 -7.70
C THR A 110 1.51 -15.88 -6.36
N LEU A 111 1.02 -15.26 -5.28
CA LEU A 111 0.97 -15.89 -3.96
C LEU A 111 0.14 -17.18 -3.98
N GLN A 112 -1.03 -17.14 -4.62
CA GLN A 112 -1.90 -18.32 -4.77
C GLN A 112 -1.21 -19.45 -5.53
N LYS A 113 -0.54 -19.16 -6.65
CA LYS A 113 0.22 -20.17 -7.43
C LYS A 113 1.36 -20.79 -6.65
N LEU A 114 1.98 -20.03 -5.76
CA LEU A 114 3.03 -20.51 -4.85
C LEU A 114 2.46 -21.25 -3.62
N GLY A 115 1.15 -21.36 -3.49
CA GLY A 115 0.48 -21.99 -2.34
C GLY A 115 0.47 -21.13 -1.08
N ILE A 116 0.89 -19.86 -1.17
CA ILE A 116 0.84 -18.90 -0.07
C ILE A 116 -0.57 -18.33 -0.02
N LYS A 117 -1.39 -18.84 0.89
CA LYS A 117 -2.79 -18.46 1.06
C LYS A 117 -3.09 -18.19 2.54
N PRO A 118 -4.11 -17.37 2.84
CA PRO A 118 -4.54 -17.18 4.20
C PRO A 118 -4.88 -18.52 4.88
N SER A 119 -4.50 -18.68 6.14
CA SER A 119 -4.63 -19.95 6.86
C SER A 119 -4.83 -19.71 8.35
N ILE A 120 -5.72 -20.50 8.94
CA ILE A 120 -5.97 -20.54 10.40
C ILE A 120 -4.92 -21.36 11.17
N SER A 121 -3.78 -21.71 10.57
CA SER A 121 -2.77 -22.56 11.23
C SER A 121 -2.31 -21.91 12.54
N TYR A 122 -2.84 -22.45 13.65
CA TYR A 122 -2.58 -22.01 15.01
C TYR A 122 -1.15 -22.41 15.40
N TYR A 123 -0.24 -21.45 15.50
CA TYR A 123 0.98 -21.63 16.29
C TYR A 123 0.58 -21.47 17.77
N GLN A 124 0.03 -22.53 18.35
CA GLN A 124 -0.39 -22.50 19.75
C GLN A 124 0.83 -22.30 20.66
N GLY A 125 0.88 -21.14 21.34
CA GLY A 125 1.83 -20.87 22.43
C GLY A 125 2.93 -19.84 22.14
N GLU A 126 3.05 -19.33 20.92
CA GLU A 126 4.03 -18.29 20.56
C GLU A 126 3.35 -17.01 20.10
N LYS A 127 3.93 -15.86 20.45
CA LYS A 127 3.52 -14.56 19.91
C LYS A 127 3.99 -14.48 18.46
N VAL A 128 3.10 -14.79 17.52
CA VAL A 128 3.39 -14.71 16.09
C VAL A 128 3.08 -13.32 15.54
N GLN A 129 3.86 -12.90 14.55
CA GLN A 129 3.64 -11.65 13.84
C GLN A 129 2.59 -11.82 12.74
N THR A 130 1.78 -10.81 12.48
CA THR A 130 0.71 -10.83 11.46
C THR A 130 1.13 -10.09 10.20
N LEU A 131 1.17 -10.77 9.06
CA LEU A 131 1.45 -10.14 7.76
C LEU A 131 0.37 -9.09 7.41
N GLY A 132 0.78 -7.83 7.19
CA GLY A 132 -0.13 -6.70 6.96
C GLY A 132 0.17 -5.85 5.72
N GLN A 133 1.43 -5.74 5.29
CA GLN A 133 1.80 -5.00 4.06
C GLN A 133 2.96 -5.69 3.35
N ILE A 134 2.99 -5.57 2.03
CA ILE A 134 4.07 -6.04 1.16
C ILE A 134 4.53 -4.85 0.32
N GLU A 135 5.81 -4.52 0.38
CA GLU A 135 6.40 -3.46 -0.45
C GLU A 135 7.28 -4.03 -1.56
N LEU A 136 7.14 -3.47 -2.75
CA LEU A 136 7.92 -3.78 -3.94
C LEU A 136 8.52 -2.47 -4.47
N CYS A 137 9.82 -2.47 -4.76
CA CYS A 137 10.51 -1.27 -5.24
C CYS A 137 10.57 -1.22 -6.75
N LEU A 138 10.48 0.01 -7.27
CA LEU A 138 10.45 0.30 -8.69
C LEU A 138 11.56 1.30 -9.04
N THR A 139 12.17 1.14 -10.21
CA THR A 139 13.04 2.15 -10.80
C THR A 139 12.23 3.40 -11.18
N ARG A 140 12.91 4.48 -11.55
CA ARG A 140 12.25 5.67 -12.13
C ARG A 140 11.50 5.38 -13.43
N ASP A 141 11.90 4.33 -14.15
CA ASP A 141 11.22 3.83 -15.36
C ASP A 141 10.10 2.82 -15.03
N LEU A 142 9.72 2.72 -13.75
CA LEU A 142 8.64 1.89 -13.24
C LEU A 142 8.87 0.39 -13.51
N GLN A 143 10.12 -0.05 -13.45
CA GLN A 143 10.50 -1.47 -13.53
C GLN A 143 10.84 -2.02 -12.16
N LEU A 144 10.54 -3.29 -11.90
CA LEU A 144 10.89 -3.93 -10.62
C LEU A 144 12.39 -3.89 -10.36
N GLN A 145 12.74 -3.55 -9.12
CA GLN A 145 14.11 -3.63 -8.60
C GLN A 145 14.10 -4.10 -7.15
N ASP A 146 15.27 -4.49 -6.66
CA ASP A 146 15.45 -4.73 -5.24
C ASP A 146 15.28 -3.44 -4.43
N CYS A 147 14.54 -3.53 -3.34
CA CYS A 147 14.50 -2.48 -2.32
C CYS A 147 15.85 -2.39 -1.61
N PRO A 148 16.37 -1.17 -1.37
CA PRO A 148 17.64 -0.97 -0.67
C PRO A 148 17.54 -1.41 0.80
N GLU A 149 18.63 -2.01 1.31
CA GLU A 149 18.72 -2.49 2.69
C GLU A 149 18.50 -1.36 3.71
N PRO A 150 17.92 -1.64 4.89
CA PRO A 150 17.90 -0.70 6.01
C PRO A 150 19.34 -0.38 6.47
N GLY A 151 19.87 0.78 6.07
CA GLY A 151 21.20 1.24 6.50
C GLY A 151 22.18 1.58 5.37
N GLU A 152 21.88 1.24 4.12
CA GLU A 152 22.65 1.78 2.99
C GLU A 152 22.21 3.22 2.66
N PRO A 153 23.15 4.15 2.41
CA PRO A 153 22.81 5.50 2.03
C PRO A 153 22.20 5.48 0.63
N ALA A 154 20.86 5.49 0.56
CA ALA A 154 20.19 5.97 -0.65
C ALA A 154 20.69 7.40 -0.92
N PRO A 155 20.71 7.88 -2.17
CA PRO A 155 21.03 9.27 -2.46
C PRO A 155 19.98 10.17 -1.76
N GLN A 156 20.33 10.63 -0.56
CA GLN A 156 19.53 11.41 0.38
C GLN A 156 18.34 10.68 1.03
N ARG A 157 18.60 9.65 1.85
CA ARG A 157 17.74 9.39 3.04
C ARG A 157 17.94 10.56 4.01
N ARG A 158 17.00 11.51 4.04
CA ARG A 158 16.73 12.27 5.26
C ARG A 158 15.59 11.55 5.95
N GLU A 159 15.81 11.25 7.22
CA GLU A 159 14.83 10.68 8.13
C GLU A 159 13.45 11.28 7.88
N ALA A 160 12.43 10.42 7.81
CA ALA A 160 11.06 10.87 7.92
C ALA A 160 10.96 11.66 9.23
N GLY A 161 10.87 12.98 9.12
CA GLY A 161 10.61 13.86 10.25
C GLY A 161 9.30 13.43 10.95
N PRO A 162 9.11 13.84 12.21
CA PRO A 162 7.94 13.49 13.00
C PRO A 162 6.70 14.10 12.33
N GLY A 163 5.97 13.30 11.58
CA GLY A 163 4.93 13.80 10.66
C GLY A 163 4.55 12.84 9.54
N GLY A 164 5.32 11.77 9.30
CA GLY A 164 4.75 10.58 8.66
C GLY A 164 3.67 10.03 9.57
N THR A 165 2.41 10.08 9.14
CA THR A 165 1.35 9.27 9.78
C THR A 165 1.88 7.85 9.86
N PRO A 166 2.15 7.31 11.06
CA PRO A 166 2.49 5.91 11.19
C PRO A 166 1.31 5.15 10.59
N ILE A 167 1.55 4.31 9.60
CA ILE A 167 0.56 3.27 9.30
C ILE A 167 0.49 2.47 10.60
N LEU A 168 -0.67 2.51 11.26
CA LEU A 168 -0.85 2.05 12.64
C LEU A 168 -0.06 0.75 12.89
N GLY A 169 1.01 0.86 13.68
CA GLY A 169 1.77 -0.27 14.20
C GLY A 169 2.44 -1.20 13.18
N LEU A 170 2.75 -0.75 11.96
CA LEU A 170 3.50 -1.54 10.96
C LEU A 170 5.02 -1.51 11.19
N GLU A 171 5.63 -2.68 11.34
CA GLU A 171 7.09 -2.87 11.50
C GLU A 171 7.61 -3.98 10.56
N ILE A 172 8.91 -3.95 10.22
CA ILE A 172 9.53 -5.00 9.39
C ILE A 172 9.35 -6.37 10.08
N CYS A 173 8.87 -7.36 9.33
CA CYS A 173 8.73 -8.73 9.79
C CYS A 173 10.09 -9.31 10.21
N GLU A 174 10.18 -9.79 11.45
CA GLU A 174 11.35 -10.52 11.95
C GLU A 174 11.41 -11.91 11.32
N ASP A 175 12.60 -12.53 11.29
CA ASP A 175 12.72 -13.92 10.88
C ASP A 175 11.95 -14.82 11.86
N GLY A 176 11.00 -15.61 11.35
CA GLY A 176 10.21 -16.51 12.17
C GLY A 176 8.81 -16.80 11.62
N PRO A 177 7.96 -17.47 12.43
CA PRO A 177 6.58 -17.77 12.03
C PRO A 177 5.76 -16.50 11.81
N VAL A 178 5.07 -16.45 10.67
CA VAL A 178 4.17 -15.35 10.30
C VAL A 178 2.75 -15.88 10.14
N PHE A 179 1.80 -15.17 10.73
CA PHE A 179 0.39 -15.41 10.57
C PHE A 179 -0.14 -14.62 9.36
N TYR A 180 -0.72 -15.33 8.39
CA TYR A 180 -1.44 -14.74 7.27
C TYR A 180 -2.95 -14.97 7.47
N PRO A 181 -3.68 -13.99 8.04
CA PRO A 181 -5.05 -14.20 8.51
C PRO A 181 -6.03 -14.37 7.34
N PRO A 182 -6.95 -15.35 7.40
CA PRO A 182 -8.09 -15.36 6.51
C PRO A 182 -8.98 -14.15 6.77
N PRO A 183 -9.62 -13.59 5.73
CA PRO A 183 -10.66 -12.58 5.89
C PRO A 183 -11.77 -13.11 6.81
N LYS A 184 -12.42 -12.22 7.56
CA LYS A 184 -13.55 -12.61 8.40
C LYS A 184 -14.65 -13.17 7.51
N GLU A 185 -15.04 -14.44 7.72
CA GLU A 185 -16.19 -15.00 7.02
C GLU A 185 -17.45 -14.23 7.42
N THR A 186 -18.20 -13.81 6.41
CA THR A 186 -19.54 -13.28 6.61
C THR A 186 -20.51 -14.41 6.26
N ASN A 187 -21.22 -14.91 7.26
CA ASN A 187 -22.35 -15.80 7.03
C ASN A 187 -23.40 -14.99 6.27
N HIS A 188 -23.53 -15.26 4.96
CA HIS A 188 -24.66 -14.80 4.16
C HIS A 188 -25.94 -15.54 4.56
#